data_AF-A0A9D9I9F0-F1
#
_entry.id   AF-A0A9D9I9F0-F1
#
_cell.length_a   1.000
_cell.length_b   1.000
_cell.length_c   1.000
_cell.angle_alpha   90.00
_cell.angle_beta   90.00
_cell.angle_gamma   90.00
#
_symmetry.space_group_name_H-M   'P 1'
#
loop_
_entity.id
_entity.type
_entity.pdbx_description
1 polymer ?
#
loop_
_entity_poly.entity_id
_entity_poly.type
_entity_poly.pdbx_seq_one_letter_code
_entity_poly.pdbx_strand_id
1 'polypeptide(L)'
;MNKTMSIVLYKEAGKAARRASYEDAFEDYAEAFLSRLDLREITLEFVSFYRYQLAVYLRSKPVFTLSLPEGDMISDLIKDAYDSFVKALNDSPFNVTGEGRRNLLESVKICFPWQSDPDSLDEAF
;
A
#
# COMPACT_ATOMS: atom_id res chain seq x y z
N MET A 1 -18.50 0.68 -1.23
CA MET A 1 -18.29 2.14 -1.18
C MET A 1 -18.62 2.73 -2.56
N ASN A 2 -19.24 3.91 -2.65
CA ASN A 2 -19.66 4.51 -3.93
C ASN A 2 -18.42 5.08 -4.66
N LYS A 3 -18.25 4.81 -5.97
CA LYS A 3 -17.16 5.37 -6.80
C LYS A 3 -17.03 6.90 -6.67
N THR A 4 -18.12 7.59 -6.40
CA THR A 4 -18.14 9.04 -6.13
C THR A 4 -17.32 9.42 -4.89
N MET A 5 -17.37 8.62 -3.82
CA MET A 5 -16.64 8.89 -2.57
C MET A 5 -15.13 8.74 -2.76
N SER A 6 -14.70 7.67 -3.44
CA SER A 6 -13.29 7.45 -3.78
C SER A 6 -12.68 8.62 -4.56
N ILE A 7 -13.44 9.20 -5.51
CA ILE A 7 -12.99 10.38 -6.28
C ILE A 7 -12.88 11.64 -5.41
N VAL A 8 -13.78 11.80 -4.44
CA VAL A 8 -13.73 12.94 -3.49
C VAL A 8 -12.49 12.84 -2.62
N LEU A 9 -12.28 11.68 -1.99
CA LEU A 9 -11.11 11.42 -1.14
C LEU A 9 -9.80 11.63 -1.91
N TYR A 10 -9.69 11.08 -3.12
CA TYR A 10 -8.52 11.31 -3.98
C TYR A 10 -8.24 12.81 -4.24
N LYS A 11 -9.29 13.61 -4.45
CA LYS A 11 -9.13 15.06 -4.68
C LYS A 11 -8.69 15.79 -3.42
N GLU A 12 -9.22 15.42 -2.25
CA GLU A 12 -8.81 15.98 -0.96
C GLU A 12 -7.37 15.58 -0.62
N ALA A 13 -6.98 14.33 -0.83
CA ALA A 13 -5.61 13.84 -0.69
C ALA A 13 -4.61 14.71 -1.47
N GLY A 14 -4.93 14.99 -2.74
CA GLY A 14 -4.09 15.85 -3.58
C GLY A 14 -4.00 17.30 -3.10
N LYS A 15 -5.06 17.84 -2.45
CA LYS A 15 -5.02 19.18 -1.85
C LYS A 15 -4.21 19.19 -0.56
N ALA A 16 -4.39 18.20 0.31
CA ALA A 16 -3.65 18.03 1.55
C ALA A 16 -2.15 17.89 1.28
N ALA A 17 -1.77 17.07 0.30
CA ALA A 17 -0.39 16.90 -0.14
C ALA A 17 0.26 18.23 -0.58
N ARG A 18 -0.46 19.04 -1.38
CA ARG A 18 0.02 20.37 -1.80
C ARG A 18 0.17 21.37 -0.67
N ARG A 19 -0.51 21.16 0.46
CA ARG A 19 -0.41 21.97 1.68
C ARG A 19 0.60 21.41 2.69
N ALA A 20 1.34 20.37 2.32
CA ALA A 20 2.25 19.62 3.19
C ALA A 20 1.55 18.98 4.42
N SER A 21 0.24 18.76 4.36
CA SER A 21 -0.52 17.94 5.32
C SER A 21 -0.39 16.47 4.92
N TYR A 22 0.77 15.87 5.14
CA TYR A 22 1.07 14.53 4.63
C TYR A 22 0.30 13.41 5.32
N GLU A 23 -0.02 13.56 6.60
CA GLU A 23 -0.84 12.60 7.34
C GLU A 23 -2.26 12.55 6.76
N ASP A 24 -2.94 13.71 6.66
CA ASP A 24 -4.25 13.81 6.03
C ASP A 24 -4.23 13.30 4.58
N ALA A 25 -3.19 13.66 3.82
CA ALA A 25 -3.04 13.20 2.44
C ALA A 25 -2.89 11.68 2.35
N PHE A 26 -2.14 11.08 3.27
CA PHE A 26 -1.97 9.63 3.34
C PHE A 26 -3.28 8.93 3.67
N GLU A 27 -4.03 9.41 4.67
CA GLU A 27 -5.32 8.82 5.05
C GLU A 27 -6.30 8.87 3.88
N ASP A 28 -6.44 10.03 3.25
CA ASP A 28 -7.34 10.21 2.11
C ASP A 28 -6.92 9.34 0.91
N TYR A 29 -5.62 9.23 0.61
CA TYR A 29 -5.16 8.31 -0.45
C TYR A 29 -5.44 6.85 -0.10
N ALA A 30 -5.11 6.42 1.12
CA ALA A 30 -5.31 5.06 1.56
C ALA A 30 -6.80 4.67 1.46
N GLU A 31 -7.70 5.53 1.94
CA GLU A 31 -9.14 5.28 1.87
C GLU A 31 -9.67 5.36 0.42
N ALA A 32 -9.19 6.33 -0.37
CA ALA A 32 -9.59 6.50 -1.76
C ALA A 32 -9.28 5.25 -2.60
N PHE A 33 -8.14 4.60 -2.37
CA PHE A 33 -7.70 3.46 -3.16
C PHE A 33 -8.11 2.11 -2.57
N LEU A 34 -8.09 1.93 -1.24
CA LEU A 34 -8.64 0.72 -0.60
C LEU A 34 -10.10 0.49 -0.99
N SER A 35 -10.89 1.55 -1.06
CA SER A 35 -12.30 1.47 -1.40
C SER A 35 -12.62 1.08 -2.84
N ARG A 36 -11.61 1.11 -3.70
CA ARG A 36 -11.70 0.69 -5.11
C ARG A 36 -11.39 -0.80 -5.28
N LEU A 37 -10.75 -1.42 -4.30
CA LEU A 37 -10.53 -2.86 -4.25
C LEU A 37 -11.84 -3.58 -3.91
N ASP A 38 -12.02 -4.80 -4.41
CA ASP A 38 -13.23 -5.59 -4.12
C ASP A 38 -13.31 -5.90 -2.62
N LEU A 39 -14.40 -5.45 -1.98
CA LEU A 39 -14.58 -5.42 -0.52
C LEU A 39 -14.76 -6.81 0.11
N ARG A 40 -14.91 -7.86 -0.69
CA ARG A 40 -15.21 -9.21 -0.20
C ARG A 40 -14.07 -9.86 0.58
N GLU A 41 -12.85 -9.32 0.47
CA GLU A 41 -11.62 -9.92 1.03
C GLU A 41 -10.76 -8.94 1.83
N ILE A 42 -11.30 -7.80 2.25
CA ILE A 42 -10.53 -6.81 3.05
C ILE A 42 -10.52 -7.25 4.52
N THR A 43 -9.48 -7.98 4.92
CA THR A 43 -9.18 -8.29 6.32
C THR A 43 -8.45 -7.11 6.99
N LEU A 44 -8.50 -7.01 8.33
CA LEU A 44 -7.70 -6.02 9.07
C LEU A 44 -6.19 -6.18 8.84
N GLU A 45 -5.75 -7.41 8.60
CA GLU A 45 -4.37 -7.71 8.25
C GLU A 45 -4.01 -7.14 6.88
N PHE A 46 -4.86 -7.35 5.87
CA PHE A 46 -4.68 -6.77 4.54
C PHE A 46 -4.66 -5.23 4.61
N VAL A 47 -5.58 -4.61 5.36
CA VAL A 47 -5.60 -3.15 5.52
C VAL A 47 -4.29 -2.64 6.14
N SER A 48 -3.80 -3.31 7.18
CA SER A 48 -2.53 -2.94 7.83
C SER A 48 -1.35 -3.07 6.87
N PHE A 49 -1.28 -4.19 6.14
CA PHE A 49 -0.26 -4.42 5.12
C PHE A 49 -0.32 -3.37 4.00
N TYR A 50 -1.51 -3.11 3.48
CA TYR A 50 -1.73 -2.15 2.41
C TYR A 50 -1.27 -0.75 2.80
N ARG A 51 -1.69 -0.29 3.99
CA ARG A 51 -1.33 1.03 4.50
C ARG A 51 0.18 1.17 4.69
N TYR A 52 0.83 0.12 5.20
CA TYR A 52 2.28 0.08 5.32
C TYR A 52 2.97 0.19 3.95
N GLN A 53 2.60 -0.65 2.98
CA GLN A 53 3.22 -0.64 1.65
C GLN A 53 2.95 0.67 0.88
N LEU A 54 1.74 1.22 1.00
CA LEU A 54 1.41 2.52 0.41
C LEU A 54 2.24 3.66 1.05
N ALA A 55 2.48 3.61 2.36
CA ALA A 55 3.33 4.58 3.04
C ALA A 55 4.79 4.47 2.57
N VAL A 56 5.33 3.26 2.45
CA VAL A 56 6.67 3.00 1.89
C VAL A 56 6.78 3.58 0.48
N TYR A 57 5.77 3.32 -0.36
CA TYR A 57 5.70 3.84 -1.71
C TYR A 57 5.70 5.37 -1.73
N LEU A 58 4.76 6.01 -1.04
CA LEU A 58 4.63 7.48 -1.01
C LEU A 58 5.89 8.17 -0.49
N ARG A 59 6.54 7.58 0.53
CA ARG A 59 7.81 8.09 1.07
C ARG A 59 8.96 8.01 0.05
N SER A 60 8.94 7.02 -0.85
CA SER A 60 9.96 6.89 -1.90
C SER A 60 9.79 7.89 -3.05
N LYS A 61 8.65 8.61 -3.10
CA LYS A 61 8.39 9.55 -4.20
C LYS A 61 9.04 10.92 -3.96
N PRO A 62 9.57 11.56 -5.02
CA PRO A 62 10.01 12.95 -4.97
C PRO A 62 8.88 13.93 -4.61
N VAL A 63 7.64 13.58 -4.95
CA VAL A 63 6.44 14.37 -4.66
C VAL A 63 5.41 13.47 -4.01
N PHE A 64 4.86 13.89 -2.87
CA PHE A 64 3.85 13.18 -2.09
C PHE A 64 2.46 13.22 -2.75
N THR A 65 2.37 12.87 -4.03
CA THR A 65 1.12 12.84 -4.78
C THR A 65 1.00 11.55 -5.56
N LEU A 66 -0.23 11.13 -5.79
CA LEU A 66 -0.58 9.99 -6.61
C LEU A 66 -1.51 10.47 -7.70
N SER A 67 -1.29 10.01 -8.93
CA SER A 67 -2.35 10.08 -9.95
C SER A 67 -3.33 8.92 -9.77
N LEU A 68 -4.55 9.03 -10.32
CA LEU A 68 -5.53 7.93 -10.27
C LEU A 68 -4.99 6.62 -10.89
N PRO A 69 -4.45 6.61 -12.13
CA PRO A 69 -3.95 5.36 -12.73
C PRO A 69 -2.77 4.78 -11.95
N GLU A 70 -1.90 5.64 -11.42
CA GLU A 70 -0.77 5.22 -10.60
C GLU A 70 -1.22 4.58 -9.29
N GLY A 71 -2.16 5.20 -8.58
CA GLY A 71 -2.68 4.62 -7.34
C GLY A 71 -3.46 3.33 -7.56
N ASP A 72 -4.18 3.20 -8.69
CA ASP A 72 -4.78 1.92 -9.08
C ASP A 72 -3.72 0.84 -9.30
N MET A 73 -2.70 1.13 -10.11
CA MET A 73 -1.60 0.20 -10.38
C MET A 73 -0.85 -0.22 -9.11
N ILE A 74 -0.58 0.72 -8.20
CA ILE A 74 0.08 0.43 -6.93
C ILE A 74 -0.80 -0.40 -6.01
N SER A 75 -2.11 -0.15 -6.01
CA SER A 75 -3.06 -0.92 -5.22
C SER A 75 -3.17 -2.36 -5.69
N ASP A 76 -3.18 -2.57 -7.00
CA ASP A 76 -3.17 -3.90 -7.61
C ASP A 76 -1.87 -4.64 -7.25
N LEU A 77 -0.71 -3.97 -7.36
CA LEU A 77 0.59 -4.55 -7.00
C LEU A 77 0.66 -4.95 -5.52
N ILE A 78 0.14 -4.11 -4.62
CA ILE A 78 0.06 -4.42 -3.19
C ILE A 78 -0.86 -5.62 -2.94
N LYS A 79 -2.02 -5.67 -3.62
CA LYS A 79 -2.95 -6.80 -3.51
C LYS A 79 -2.30 -8.10 -4.01
N ASP A 80 -1.67 -8.08 -5.17
CA ASP A 80 -1.01 -9.25 -5.74
C ASP A 80 0.10 -9.79 -4.83
N ALA A 81 0.88 -8.90 -4.21
CA ALA A 81 1.90 -9.28 -3.24
C ALA A 81 1.30 -9.94 -1.99
N TYR A 82 0.20 -9.38 -1.46
CA TYR A 82 -0.51 -9.97 -0.33
C TYR A 82 -1.10 -11.34 -0.66
N ASP A 83 -1.79 -11.46 -1.79
CA ASP A 83 -2.43 -12.71 -2.21
C ASP A 83 -1.36 -13.80 -2.46
N SER A 84 -0.22 -13.44 -3.03
CA SER A 84 0.94 -14.32 -3.20
C SER A 84 1.50 -14.79 -1.86
N PHE A 85 1.62 -13.89 -0.88
CA PHE A 85 2.05 -14.22 0.48
C PHE A 85 1.07 -15.18 1.17
N VAL A 86 -0.24 -14.89 1.10
CA VAL A 86 -1.27 -15.74 1.71
C VAL A 86 -1.25 -17.14 1.09
N LYS A 87 -1.12 -17.22 -0.24
CA LYS A 87 -0.97 -18.49 -0.95
C LYS A 87 0.27 -19.26 -0.49
N ALA A 88 1.43 -18.61 -0.43
CA ALA A 88 2.68 -19.24 0.01
C ALA A 88 2.60 -19.75 1.47
N LEU A 89 1.90 -19.04 2.34
CA LEU A 89 1.64 -19.50 3.71
C LEU A 89 0.70 -20.69 3.77
N ASN A 90 -0.38 -20.68 2.98
CA ASN A 90 -1.33 -21.78 2.94
C ASN A 90 -0.73 -23.06 2.34
N ASP A 91 0.18 -22.91 1.38
CA ASP A 91 0.92 -24.02 0.75
C ASP A 91 2.13 -24.48 1.58
N SER A 92 2.48 -23.75 2.66
CA SER A 92 3.65 -24.05 3.50
C SER A 92 3.45 -25.35 4.28
N PRO A 93 4.47 -26.24 4.32
CA PRO A 93 4.43 -27.41 5.19
C PRO A 93 4.65 -27.06 6.68
N PHE A 94 5.03 -25.80 6.97
CA PHE A 94 5.25 -25.33 8.33
C PHE A 94 3.97 -24.77 8.93
N ASN A 95 3.68 -25.14 10.18
CA ASN A 95 2.59 -24.53 10.93
C ASN A 95 3.00 -23.13 11.41
N VAL A 96 2.71 -22.12 10.58
CA VAL A 96 3.02 -20.72 10.88
C VAL A 96 2.00 -20.19 11.89
N THR A 97 2.47 -19.86 13.09
CA THR A 97 1.64 -19.25 14.14
C THR A 97 1.17 -17.85 13.72
N GLY A 98 0.14 -17.32 14.38
CA GLY A 98 -0.34 -15.95 14.09
C GLY A 98 0.73 -14.87 14.28
N GLU A 99 1.63 -15.04 15.25
CA GLU A 99 2.79 -14.16 15.44
C GLU A 99 3.82 -14.32 14.31
N GLY A 100 4.15 -15.57 13.94
CA GLY A 100 5.04 -15.85 12.82
C GLY A 100 4.52 -15.27 11.51
N ARG A 101 3.21 -15.35 11.27
CA ARG A 101 2.54 -14.76 10.11
C ARG A 101 2.73 -13.23 10.07
N ARG A 102 2.51 -12.55 11.20
CA ARG A 102 2.70 -11.10 11.29
C ARG A 102 4.14 -10.70 10.96
N ASN A 103 5.11 -11.39 11.57
CA ASN A 103 6.54 -11.11 11.36
C ASN A 103 6.95 -11.36 9.89
N LEU A 104 6.44 -12.41 9.27
CA LEU A 104 6.70 -12.69 7.85
C LEU A 104 6.05 -11.65 6.94
N LEU A 105 4.84 -11.18 7.26
CA LEU A 105 4.15 -10.16 6.48
C LEU A 105 4.89 -8.81 6.53
N GLU A 106 5.41 -8.43 7.70
CA GLU A 106 6.26 -7.24 7.87
C GLU A 106 7.58 -7.34 7.08
N SER A 107 8.04 -8.56 6.77
CA SER A 107 9.25 -8.79 5.97
C SER A 107 9.02 -8.69 4.46
N VAL A 108 7.77 -8.63 4.00
CA VAL A 108 7.45 -8.53 2.56
C VAL A 108 7.84 -7.16 2.03
N LYS A 109 8.73 -7.15 1.03
CA LYS A 109 9.16 -5.95 0.32
C LYS A 109 8.61 -5.97 -1.11
N ILE A 110 7.86 -4.94 -1.47
CA ILE A 110 7.42 -4.72 -2.85
C ILE A 110 8.43 -3.81 -3.53
N CYS A 111 8.96 -4.24 -4.68
CA CYS A 111 9.83 -3.42 -5.51
C CYS A 111 8.96 -2.49 -6.36
N PHE A 112 8.83 -1.24 -5.93
CA PHE A 112 8.07 -0.23 -6.64
C PHE A 112 8.89 0.43 -7.76
N PRO A 113 8.26 0.86 -8.87
CA PRO A 113 8.97 1.45 -10.02
C PRO A 113 9.82 2.69 -9.70
N TRP A 114 9.44 3.48 -8.69
CA TRP A 114 10.20 4.67 -8.27
C TRP A 114 11.39 4.35 -7.35
N GLN A 115 11.57 3.09 -6.94
CA GLN A 115 12.73 2.62 -6.19
C GLN A 115 13.89 2.20 -7.11
N SER A 116 13.80 2.49 -8.42
CA SER A 116 14.76 2.09 -9.45
C SER A 116 16.03 2.95 -9.50
N ASP A 117 16.49 3.48 -8.38
CA ASP A 117 17.86 3.96 -8.29
C ASP A 117 18.71 2.91 -7.56
N PRO A 118 19.42 2.01 -8.28
CA PRO A 118 20.26 1.02 -7.66
C PRO A 118 21.40 1.64 -6.81
N ASP A 119 21.68 2.95 -6.97
CA ASP A 119 22.68 3.68 -6.18
C ASP A 119 22.11 4.33 -4.90
N SER A 120 20.78 4.30 -4.67
CA SER A 120 20.15 4.93 -3.48
C SER A 120 19.89 3.97 -2.30
N LEU A 121 20.26 2.69 -2.43
CA LEU A 121 20.03 1.67 -1.39
C LEU A 121 21.19 1.53 -0.39
N ASP A 122 22.30 2.24 -0.58
CA ASP A 122 23.48 2.15 0.28
C ASP A 122 23.48 3.11 1.49
N GLU A 123 22.47 3.98 1.65
CA GLU A 123 22.41 4.96 2.76
C GLU A 123 21.13 4.88 3.60
N ALA A 124 20.69 3.68 3.99
CA ALA A 124 19.67 3.55 5.03
C ALA A 124 19.90 2.30 5.90
N PHE A 125 20.97 2.35 6.70
CA PHE A 125 21.09 1.58 7.94
C PHE A 125 20.51 2.38 9.11
#